data_AF-A0A355GT81-F1
#
_entry.id   AF-A0A355GT81-F1
#
_cell.length_a   1.000
_cell.length_b   1.000
_cell.length_c   1.000
_cell.angle_alpha   90.00
_cell.angle_beta   90.00
_cell.angle_gamma   90.00
#
_symmetry.space_group_name_H-M   'P 1'
#
loop_
_entity.id
_entity.type
_entity.pdbx_description
1 polymer ?
#
loop_
_entity_poly.entity_id
_entity_poly.type
_entity_poly.pdbx_seq_one_letter_code
_entity_poly.pdbx_strand_id
1 'polypeptide(L)'
;NKIAKTNAAVMGVSFAVQMAPFLILFGFGGYQVIGGRISVGEFFAFIQLMNHFANSLGILPNHFASIKEAAGSTARLFELLDQDEEPNGGNAVAPAEGYQVAKTISFNNISFHYDDDQDKDVLRNVSFDVKPGETVAIV
;
A
#
# COMPACT_ATOMS: atom_id res chain seq x y z
N ASN A 1 -18.81 -27.23 -4.34
CA ASN A 1 -19.27 -27.14 -2.93
C ASN A 1 -18.20 -27.63 -1.94
N LYS A 2 -16.92 -27.22 -2.10
CA LYS A 2 -15.79 -27.64 -1.24
C LYS A 2 -15.39 -26.50 -0.29
N ILE A 3 -15.37 -25.27 -0.81
CA ILE A 3 -15.12 -24.02 -0.06
C ILE A 3 -16.12 -23.84 1.10
N ALA A 4 -17.41 -24.11 0.90
CA ALA A 4 -18.41 -24.01 1.97
C ALA A 4 -18.18 -25.03 3.12
N LYS A 5 -17.75 -26.26 2.80
CA LYS A 5 -17.42 -27.27 3.82
C LYS A 5 -16.15 -26.89 4.59
N THR A 6 -15.14 -26.36 3.90
CA THR A 6 -13.91 -25.88 4.54
C THR A 6 -14.19 -24.70 5.46
N ASN A 7 -15.00 -23.74 5.04
CA ASN A 7 -15.38 -22.59 5.87
C ASN A 7 -16.21 -23.00 7.08
N ALA A 8 -17.16 -23.94 6.92
CA ALA A 8 -17.94 -24.46 8.05
C ALA A 8 -17.06 -25.19 9.08
N ALA A 9 -16.07 -25.97 8.63
CA ALA A 9 -15.12 -26.63 9.52
C ALA A 9 -14.27 -25.61 10.29
N VAL A 10 -13.79 -24.55 9.62
CA VAL A 10 -13.03 -23.46 10.26
C VAL A 10 -13.87 -22.74 11.30
N MET A 11 -15.15 -22.45 11.02
CA MET A 11 -16.06 -21.82 11.99
C MET A 11 -16.26 -22.70 13.23
N GLY A 12 -16.48 -24.01 13.04
CA GLY A 12 -16.66 -24.94 14.15
C GLY A 12 -15.43 -25.08 15.03
N VAL A 13 -14.24 -25.21 14.42
CA VAL A 13 -12.97 -25.27 15.15
C VAL A 13 -12.71 -23.97 15.92
N SER A 14 -12.91 -22.82 15.29
CA SER A 14 -12.75 -21.51 15.93
C SER A 14 -13.70 -21.34 17.12
N PHE A 15 -14.95 -21.77 16.99
CA PHE A 15 -15.92 -21.74 18.10
C PHE A 15 -15.48 -22.64 19.27
N ALA A 16 -15.02 -23.86 18.98
CA ALA A 16 -14.53 -24.77 20.02
C ALA A 16 -13.29 -24.20 20.74
N VAL A 17 -12.34 -23.64 19.99
CA VAL A 17 -11.14 -22.98 20.54
C VAL A 17 -11.53 -21.79 21.43
N GLN A 18 -12.54 -21.02 21.02
CA GLN A 18 -12.99 -19.85 21.79
C GLN A 18 -13.76 -20.25 23.06
N MET A 19 -14.47 -21.37 23.05
CA MET A 19 -15.24 -21.89 24.20
C MET A 19 -14.38 -22.67 25.21
N ALA A 20 -13.30 -23.31 24.78
CA ALA A 20 -12.46 -24.16 25.65
C ALA A 20 -11.94 -23.43 26.92
N PRO A 21 -11.44 -22.17 26.85
CA PRO A 21 -11.00 -21.44 28.04
C PRO A 21 -12.13 -21.22 29.05
N PHE A 22 -13.35 -20.93 28.59
CA PHE A 22 -14.51 -20.76 29.47
C PHE A 22 -14.89 -22.05 30.18
N LEU A 23 -14.86 -23.19 29.48
CA LEU A 23 -15.12 -24.50 30.08
C LEU A 23 -14.08 -24.82 31.16
N ILE A 24 -12.80 -24.56 30.91
CA ILE A 24 -11.73 -24.74 31.89
C ILE A 24 -11.94 -23.79 33.08
N LEU A 25 -12.24 -22.52 32.81
CA LEU A 25 -12.44 -21.48 33.81
C LEU A 25 -13.60 -21.81 34.76
N PHE A 26 -14.78 -22.13 34.23
CA PHE A 26 -15.94 -22.46 35.06
C PHE A 26 -15.84 -23.84 35.70
N GLY A 27 -15.29 -24.83 34.99
CA GLY A 27 -15.14 -26.20 35.53
C GLY A 27 -14.10 -26.26 36.65
N PHE A 28 -12.86 -25.88 36.35
CA PHE A 28 -11.76 -25.93 37.32
C PHE A 28 -11.86 -24.80 38.36
N GLY A 29 -12.18 -23.59 37.93
CA GLY A 29 -12.36 -22.46 38.84
C GLY A 29 -13.54 -22.66 39.79
N GLY A 30 -14.67 -23.17 39.29
CA GLY A 30 -15.80 -23.56 40.13
C GLY A 30 -15.45 -24.65 41.14
N TYR A 31 -14.69 -25.66 40.74
CA TYR A 31 -14.17 -26.69 41.66
C TYR A 31 -13.32 -26.10 42.78
N GLN A 32 -12.45 -25.12 42.47
CA GLN A 32 -11.60 -24.45 43.47
C GLN A 32 -12.42 -23.59 44.45
N VAL A 33 -13.50 -22.94 43.97
CA VAL A 33 -14.44 -22.18 44.82
C VAL A 33 -15.19 -23.11 45.76
N ILE A 34 -15.74 -24.22 45.26
CA ILE A 34 -16.46 -25.22 46.08
C ILE A 34 -15.51 -25.85 47.10
N GLY A 35 -14.25 -26.09 46.73
CA GLY A 35 -13.20 -26.58 47.63
C GLY A 35 -12.71 -25.56 48.65
N GLY A 36 -13.24 -24.33 48.68
CA GLY A 36 -12.87 -23.28 49.62
C GLY A 36 -11.45 -22.75 49.49
N ARG A 37 -10.76 -23.05 48.37
CA ARG A 37 -9.38 -22.61 48.12
C ARG A 37 -9.29 -21.18 47.62
N ILE A 38 -10.34 -20.73 46.93
CA ILE A 38 -10.53 -19.35 46.49
C ILE A 38 -11.96 -18.92 46.83
N SER A 39 -12.15 -17.65 47.15
CA SER A 39 -13.46 -17.05 47.33
C SER A 39 -14.13 -16.78 45.98
N VAL A 40 -15.46 -16.60 46.02
CA VAL A 40 -16.24 -16.18 44.84
C VAL A 40 -15.75 -14.83 44.30
N GLY A 41 -15.35 -13.92 45.19
CA GLY A 41 -14.81 -12.60 44.82
C GLY A 41 -13.48 -12.70 44.08
N GLU A 42 -12.55 -13.53 44.56
CA GLU A 42 -11.27 -13.78 43.89
C GLU A 42 -11.49 -14.43 42.51
N PHE A 43 -12.43 -15.38 42.41
CA PHE A 43 -12.78 -15.98 41.12
C PHE A 43 -13.32 -14.94 40.13
N PHE A 44 -14.22 -14.06 40.58
CA PHE A 44 -14.73 -12.97 39.74
C PHE A 44 -13.64 -11.98 39.32
N ALA A 45 -12.74 -11.62 40.23
CA ALA A 45 -11.61 -10.74 39.94
C ALA A 45 -10.66 -11.37 38.91
N PHE A 46 -10.40 -12.68 39.01
CA PHE A 46 -9.60 -13.42 38.04
C PHE A 46 -10.23 -13.43 36.64
N ILE A 47 -11.56 -13.65 36.54
CA ILE A 47 -12.27 -13.59 35.26
C ILE A 47 -12.07 -12.22 34.61
N GLN A 48 -12.22 -11.13 35.38
CA GLN A 48 -12.05 -9.77 34.86
C GLN A 48 -10.62 -9.50 34.40
N LEU A 49 -9.63 -9.93 35.17
CA LEU A 49 -8.23 -9.79 34.80
C LEU A 49 -7.91 -10.55 33.51
N MET A 50 -8.42 -11.77 33.38
CA MET A 50 -8.22 -12.58 32.18
C MET A 50 -8.89 -11.98 30.95
N ASN A 51 -10.10 -11.42 31.08
CA ASN A 51 -10.75 -10.69 29.98
C ASN A 51 -9.95 -9.47 29.54
N HIS A 52 -9.42 -8.70 30.49
CA HIS A 52 -8.57 -7.55 30.18
C HIS A 52 -7.32 -8.00 29.40
N PHE A 53 -6.65 -9.05 29.88
CA PHE A 53 -5.46 -9.61 29.24
C PHE A 53 -5.75 -10.15 27.83
N ALA A 54 -6.84 -10.90 27.66
CA ALA A 54 -7.26 -11.44 26.37
C ALA A 54 -7.56 -10.33 25.35
N ASN A 55 -8.25 -9.27 25.76
CA ASN A 55 -8.53 -8.12 24.90
C ASN A 55 -7.25 -7.40 24.48
N SER A 56 -6.35 -7.11 25.42
CA SER A 56 -5.08 -6.45 25.10
C SER A 56 -4.21 -7.29 24.17
N LEU A 57 -4.12 -8.60 24.39
CA LEU A 57 -3.39 -9.51 23.49
C LEU A 57 -4.05 -9.63 22.12
N GLY A 58 -5.38 -9.60 22.06
CA GLY A 58 -6.15 -9.71 20.82
C GLY A 58 -5.92 -8.56 19.84
N ILE A 59 -5.55 -7.37 20.33
CA ILE A 59 -5.30 -6.18 19.50
C ILE A 59 -3.85 -6.15 18.98
N LEU A 60 -2.90 -6.84 19.62
CA LEU A 60 -1.49 -6.86 19.20
C LEU A 60 -1.26 -7.22 17.72
N PRO A 61 -1.92 -8.25 17.14
CA PRO A 61 -1.75 -8.57 15.72
C PRO A 61 -2.10 -7.39 14.79
N ASN A 62 -3.11 -6.59 15.14
CA ASN A 62 -3.49 -5.42 14.35
C ASN A 62 -2.40 -4.35 14.39
N HIS A 63 -1.77 -4.13 15.55
CA HIS A 63 -0.62 -3.22 15.64
C HIS A 63 0.55 -3.70 14.79
N PHE A 64 0.87 -5.01 14.80
CA PHE A 64 1.90 -5.55 13.92
C PHE A 64 1.56 -5.38 12.44
N ALA A 65 0.29 -5.55 12.06
CA ALA A 65 -0.16 -5.30 10.69
C ALA A 65 0.02 -3.83 10.30
N SER A 66 -0.40 -2.89 11.15
CA SER A 66 -0.25 -1.45 10.91
C SER A 66 1.22 -1.03 10.78
N ILE A 67 2.13 -1.59 11.58
CA ILE A 67 3.56 -1.31 11.47
C ILE A 67 4.11 -1.80 10.12
N LYS A 68 3.70 -2.99 9.67
CA LYS A 68 4.11 -3.52 8.35
C LYS A 68 3.59 -2.66 7.20
N GLU A 69 2.34 -2.23 7.29
CA GLU A 69 1.73 -1.33 6.31
C GLU A 69 2.44 0.03 6.25
N ALA A 70 2.75 0.60 7.41
CA ALA A 70 3.52 1.83 7.52
C ALA A 70 4.91 1.67 6.89
N ALA A 71 5.64 0.59 7.21
CA ALA A 71 6.96 0.31 6.65
C ALA A 71 6.93 0.21 5.12
N GLY A 72 5.94 -0.50 4.54
CA GLY A 72 5.79 -0.60 3.08
C GLY A 72 5.40 0.70 2.40
N SER A 73 4.68 1.59 3.09
CA SER A 73 4.32 2.91 2.56
C SER A 73 5.48 3.90 2.65
N THR A 74 6.25 3.85 3.73
CA THR A 74 7.48 4.62 3.89
C THR A 74 8.53 4.22 2.85
N ALA A 75 8.69 2.93 2.54
CA ALA A 75 9.62 2.48 1.49
C ALA A 75 9.29 3.13 0.13
N ARG A 76 8.01 3.10 -0.29
CA ARG A 76 7.56 3.76 -1.53
C ARG A 76 7.73 5.28 -1.52
N LEU A 77 7.53 5.92 -0.37
CA LEU A 77 7.80 7.35 -0.23
C LEU A 77 9.29 7.65 -0.45
N PHE A 78 10.19 6.84 0.10
CA PHE A 78 11.62 7.01 -0.12
C PHE A 78 12.03 6.70 -1.56
N GLU A 79 11.46 5.67 -2.19
CA GLU A 79 11.68 5.40 -3.63
C GLU A 79 11.33 6.63 -4.49
N LEU A 80 10.24 7.33 -4.17
CA LEU A 80 9.84 8.55 -4.88
C LEU A 80 10.79 9.73 -4.60
N LEU A 81 11.26 9.87 -3.36
CA LEU A 81 12.18 10.95 -2.96
C LEU A 81 13.59 10.76 -3.54
N ASP A 82 14.01 9.51 -3.71
CA ASP A 82 15.30 9.14 -4.26
C ASP A 82 15.29 9.01 -5.80
N GLN A 83 14.13 9.21 -6.44
CA GLN A 83 14.03 9.19 -7.90
C GLN A 83 14.76 10.39 -8.49
N ASP A 84 15.63 10.14 -9.47
CA ASP A 84 16.31 11.20 -10.21
C ASP A 84 15.29 12.12 -10.89
N GLU A 85 15.54 13.43 -10.87
CA GLU A 85 14.74 14.37 -11.65
C GLU A 85 14.79 13.97 -13.13
N GLU A 86 13.65 14.03 -13.82
CA GLU A 86 13.67 13.94 -15.27
C GLU A 86 14.66 14.98 -15.80
N PRO A 87 15.46 14.65 -16.84
CA PRO A 87 16.34 15.64 -17.43
C PRO A 87 15.47 16.81 -17.90
N ASN A 88 15.46 17.90 -17.12
CA ASN A 88 14.94 19.19 -17.56
C ASN A 88 15.59 19.41 -18.93
N GLY A 89 14.78 19.47 -19.98
CA GLY A 89 15.25 19.32 -21.37
C GLY A 89 16.46 20.20 -21.66
N GLY A 90 17.66 19.61 -21.62
CA GLY A 90 18.92 20.33 -21.68
C GLY A 90 19.09 21.41 -20.60
N ASN A 91 20.29 21.99 -20.51
CA ASN A 91 20.47 23.22 -19.73
C ASN A 91 19.38 24.22 -20.16
N ALA A 92 18.43 24.54 -19.28
CA ALA A 92 17.44 25.58 -19.54
C ALA A 92 18.20 26.91 -19.66
N VAL A 93 18.62 27.24 -20.88
CA VAL A 93 19.30 28.50 -21.17
C VAL A 93 18.21 29.56 -21.14
N ALA A 94 18.25 30.44 -20.15
CA ALA A 94 17.44 31.66 -20.20
C ALA A 94 17.67 32.33 -21.56
N PRO A 95 16.62 32.81 -22.26
CA PRO A 95 16.81 33.52 -23.52
C PRO A 95 17.82 34.63 -23.30
N ALA A 96 18.87 34.68 -24.13
CA ALA A 96 19.89 35.73 -24.03
C ALA A 96 19.22 37.12 -24.08
N GLU A 97 19.76 38.12 -23.38
CA GLU A 97 19.23 39.48 -23.46
C GLU A 97 19.18 39.95 -24.92
N GLY A 98 17.99 40.37 -25.38
CA GLY A 98 17.76 40.74 -26.78
C GLY A 98 17.37 39.58 -27.72
N TYR A 99 17.09 38.38 -27.19
CA TYR A 99 16.60 37.25 -27.98
C TYR A 99 15.27 37.60 -28.67
N GLN A 100 15.29 37.65 -30.01
CA GLN A 100 14.06 37.73 -30.80
C GLN A 100 13.58 36.31 -31.07
N VAL A 101 12.31 36.04 -30.75
CA VAL A 101 11.68 34.76 -31.06
C VAL A 101 11.75 34.53 -32.57
N ALA A 102 12.39 33.43 -32.97
CA ALA A 102 12.40 32.99 -34.36
C ALA A 102 10.95 32.83 -34.83
N LYS A 103 10.57 33.52 -35.91
CA LYS A 103 9.19 33.51 -36.40
C LYS A 103 8.84 32.24 -37.19
N THR A 104 9.85 31.48 -37.61
CA THR A 104 9.72 30.19 -38.31
C THR A 104 10.06 29.06 -37.35
N ILE A 105 9.25 28.00 -37.35
CA ILE A 105 9.51 26.77 -36.60
C ILE A 105 10.02 25.73 -37.59
N SER A 106 11.16 25.11 -37.31
CA SER A 106 11.81 24.14 -38.20
C SER A 106 12.05 22.82 -37.47
N PHE A 107 11.54 21.73 -38.04
CA PHE A 107 11.86 20.37 -37.64
C PHE A 107 12.90 19.83 -38.64
N ASN A 108 14.02 19.32 -38.15
CA ASN A 108 15.11 18.83 -38.98
C ASN A 108 15.48 17.40 -38.59
N ASN A 109 15.13 16.45 -39.45
CA ASN A 109 15.52 15.04 -39.36
C ASN A 109 15.14 14.41 -38.01
N ILE A 110 13.94 14.74 -37.54
CA ILE A 110 13.46 14.32 -36.22
C ILE A 110 12.95 12.87 -36.29
N SER A 111 13.52 12.03 -35.44
CA SER A 111 12.97 10.72 -35.10
C SER A 111 12.59 10.70 -33.61
N PHE A 112 11.50 10.02 -33.27
CA PHE A 112 10.98 9.95 -31.91
C PHE A 112 10.29 8.62 -31.67
N HIS A 113 10.55 8.02 -30.50
CA HIS A 113 9.82 6.88 -29.96
C HIS A 113 9.46 7.18 -28.50
N TYR A 114 8.45 6.47 -27.98
CA TYR A 114 8.17 6.47 -26.55
C TYR A 114 9.10 5.49 -25.84
N ASP A 115 9.39 5.72 -24.56
CA ASP A 115 10.28 4.84 -23.79
C ASP A 115 9.74 3.40 -23.67
N ASP A 116 8.42 3.24 -23.69
CA ASP A 116 7.72 1.95 -23.63
C ASP A 116 7.89 1.08 -24.89
N ASP A 117 8.37 1.63 -26.01
CA ASP A 117 8.49 0.93 -27.30
C ASP A 117 9.72 1.42 -28.09
N GLN A 118 10.92 1.12 -27.57
CA GLN A 118 12.20 1.56 -28.15
C GLN A 118 12.48 1.00 -29.55
N ASP A 119 11.80 -0.07 -29.95
CA ASP A 119 11.98 -0.69 -31.27
C ASP A 119 11.09 -0.04 -32.34
N LYS A 120 10.22 0.91 -31.96
CA LYS A 120 9.23 1.49 -32.84
C LYS A 120 9.22 3.03 -32.79
N ASP A 121 10.00 3.59 -33.69
CA ASP A 121 9.91 5.01 -34.03
C ASP A 121 8.50 5.38 -34.51
N VAL A 122 7.87 6.31 -33.79
CA VAL A 122 6.60 6.98 -34.12
C VAL A 122 6.84 8.06 -35.17
N LEU A 123 7.92 8.84 -35.02
CA LEU A 123 8.41 9.75 -36.06
C LEU A 123 9.73 9.19 -36.58
N ARG A 124 9.91 9.19 -37.91
CA ARG A 124 11.12 8.69 -38.57
C ARG A 124 11.63 9.75 -39.53
N ASN A 125 12.74 10.39 -39.18
CA ASN A 125 13.47 11.32 -40.03
C ASN A 125 12.57 12.40 -40.67
N VAL A 126 11.72 13.03 -39.86
CA VAL A 126 10.75 14.03 -40.31
C VAL A 126 11.41 15.41 -40.36
N SER A 127 11.29 16.09 -41.50
CA SER A 127 11.75 17.47 -41.70
C SER A 127 10.68 18.33 -42.36
N PHE A 128 10.37 19.48 -41.76
CA PHE A 128 9.48 20.49 -42.35
C PHE A 128 9.66 21.84 -41.65
N ASP A 129 9.25 22.90 -42.35
CA ASP A 129 9.26 24.27 -41.84
C ASP A 129 7.84 24.81 -41.75
N VAL A 130 7.57 25.62 -40.72
CA VAL A 130 6.32 26.38 -40.54
C VAL A 130 6.65 27.85 -40.53
N LYS A 131 6.26 28.57 -41.58
CA LYS A 131 6.54 30.01 -41.71
C LYS A 131 5.55 30.85 -40.89
N PRO A 132 5.87 32.14 -40.65
CA PRO A 132 4.98 33.02 -39.90
C PRO A 132 3.63 33.18 -40.61
N GLY A 133 2.53 32.87 -39.92
CA GLY A 133 1.17 32.94 -40.47
C GLY A 133 0.74 31.73 -41.32
N GLU A 134 1.59 30.71 -41.43
CA GLU A 134 1.27 29.45 -42.10
C GLU A 134 0.51 28.51 -41.16
N THR A 135 -0.52 27.83 -41.67
CA THR A 135 -1.21 26.76 -40.94
C THR A 135 -0.86 25.42 -41.57
N VAL A 136 -0.25 24.53 -40.80
CA VAL A 136 0.07 23.17 -41.23
C VAL A 136 -0.93 22.20 -40.60
N ALA A 137 -1.50 21.32 -41.42
CA ALA A 137 -2.32 20.21 -40.95
C ALA A 137 -1.48 18.93 -40.94
N ILE A 138 -1.49 18.21 -39.82
CA ILE A 138 -0.92 16.87 -39.70
C ILE A 138 -2.05 15.89 -39.99
N VAL A 139 -1.89 15.08 -41.04
CA VAL A 139 -2.87 14.08 -41.50
C VAL A 139 -2.30 12.68 -41.44
#